data_AF-A0A645H2C6-F1
#
_entry.id   AF-A0A645H2C6-F1
#
_cell.length_a   1.000
_cell.length_b   1.000
_cell.length_c   1.000
_cell.angle_alpha   90.00
_cell.angle_beta   90.00
_cell.angle_gamma   90.00
#
_symmetry.space_group_name_H-M   'P 1'
#
loop_
_entity.id
_entity.type
_entity.pdbx_description
1 polymer ?
#
loop_
_entity_poly.entity_id
_entity_poly.type
_entity_poly.pdbx_seq_one_letter_code
_entity_poly.pdbx_strand_id
1 'polypeptide(L)'
;MEYAGRILEFNGIRLIGIGTNLTCYGAVIPKADNLSKLTDIADRIEQRFGIKLSIISGGNSSSLYLLEEGAMPKRINNLRLGESIVLGNETAHGNSIKGTFYDCFTFCAEIIELKEKQSVPIGEIGVDAFGNKPTYVDRGIRKRAILAAGRQDVRPDGLSPKDDAIIILGASSDHMIIDVTDSCRDYSIGDIVEFTLDYGALLLTSTSEYVEKVIK
;
A
#
# COMPACT_ATOMS: atom_id res chain seq x y z
N MET A 1 -16.16 25.78 12.80
CA MET A 1 -17.29 26.60 13.30
C MET A 1 -17.62 27.74 12.35
N GLU A 2 -16.70 28.67 12.11
CA GLU A 2 -16.91 29.79 11.18
C GLU A 2 -17.36 29.33 9.79
N TYR A 3 -16.62 28.41 9.17
CA TYR A 3 -16.98 27.86 7.85
C TYR A 3 -18.34 27.18 7.82
N ALA A 4 -18.74 26.50 8.90
CA ALA A 4 -20.07 25.87 8.97
C ALA A 4 -21.18 26.94 8.93
N GLY A 5 -21.00 28.06 9.63
CA GLY A 5 -21.94 29.19 9.56
C GLY A 5 -22.05 29.76 8.15
N ARG A 6 -20.91 30.04 7.51
CA ARG A 6 -20.88 30.56 6.12
C ARG A 6 -21.54 29.60 5.11
N ILE A 7 -21.34 28.29 5.27
CA ILE A 7 -21.98 27.29 4.38
C ILE A 7 -23.51 27.35 4.50
N LEU A 8 -24.03 27.58 5.70
CA LEU A 8 -25.47 27.64 5.97
C LEU A 8 -26.15 28.90 5.40
N GLU A 9 -25.38 29.94 5.05
CA GLU A 9 -25.90 31.17 4.42
C GLU A 9 -26.19 30.98 2.92
N PHE A 10 -25.64 29.96 2.27
CA PHE A 10 -25.81 29.74 0.83
C PHE A 10 -27.11 29.03 0.50
N ASN A 11 -27.94 29.68 -0.32
CA ASN A 11 -29.09 29.04 -0.95
C ASN A 11 -28.61 27.95 -1.93
N GLY A 12 -29.16 26.74 -1.80
CA GLY A 12 -28.83 25.60 -2.66
C GLY A 12 -27.69 24.70 -2.16
N ILE A 13 -27.05 25.02 -1.03
CA ILE A 13 -26.05 24.16 -0.38
C ILE A 13 -26.63 23.59 0.91
N ARG A 14 -26.32 22.33 1.20
CA ARG A 14 -26.69 21.67 2.46
C ARG A 14 -25.46 21.10 3.16
N LEU A 15 -25.20 21.57 4.38
CA LEU A 15 -24.18 20.99 5.24
C LEU A 15 -24.69 19.65 5.81
N ILE A 16 -24.22 18.54 5.27
CA ILE A 16 -24.65 17.19 5.69
C ILE A 16 -23.74 16.57 6.78
N GLY A 17 -22.52 17.07 6.94
CA GLY A 17 -21.57 16.42 7.81
C GLY A 17 -20.19 17.05 7.85
N ILE A 18 -19.34 16.47 8.68
CA ILE A 18 -17.92 16.78 8.77
C ILE A 18 -17.11 15.48 8.77
N GLY A 19 -15.83 15.56 8.40
CA GLY A 19 -14.96 14.40 8.40
C GLY A 19 -13.51 14.74 8.66
N THR A 20 -12.76 13.73 9.09
CA THR A 20 -11.31 13.78 9.24
C THR A 20 -10.70 12.49 8.69
N ASN A 21 -9.43 12.54 8.28
CA ASN A 21 -8.64 11.39 7.89
C ASN A 21 -7.37 11.35 8.73
N LEU A 22 -7.07 10.21 9.36
CA LEU A 22 -5.86 10.01 10.15
C LEU A 22 -4.95 8.97 9.46
N THR A 23 -3.75 8.77 9.98
CA THR A 23 -2.74 7.81 9.51
C THR A 23 -2.02 8.17 8.23
N CYS A 24 -2.68 8.29 7.07
CA CYS A 24 -2.00 8.29 5.74
C CYS A 24 -0.67 9.09 5.66
N TYR A 25 -0.72 10.42 5.70
CA TYR A 25 0.50 11.25 5.63
C TYR A 25 1.15 11.45 7.01
N GLY A 26 0.34 11.64 8.05
CA GLY A 26 0.82 12.01 9.38
C GLY A 26 1.26 10.85 10.26
N ALA A 27 1.13 9.60 9.80
CA ALA A 27 1.35 8.36 10.55
C ALA A 27 0.64 8.29 11.92
N VAL A 28 -0.39 9.11 12.14
CA VAL A 28 -1.14 9.13 13.40
C VAL A 28 -2.11 7.96 13.43
N ILE A 29 -1.87 6.99 14.31
CA ILE A 29 -2.82 5.90 14.57
C ILE A 29 -4.12 6.50 15.15
N PRO A 30 -5.31 6.20 14.59
CA PRO A 30 -6.57 6.70 15.12
C PRO A 30 -6.79 6.16 16.52
N LYS A 31 -7.28 6.97 17.45
CA LYS A 31 -7.63 6.55 18.81
C LYS A 31 -8.94 7.22 19.22
N ALA A 32 -9.62 6.67 20.22
CA ALA A 32 -10.85 7.28 20.74
C ALA A 32 -10.68 8.78 21.04
N ASP A 33 -9.58 9.18 21.68
CA ASP A 33 -9.30 10.58 22.03
C ASP A 33 -9.21 11.53 20.83
N ASN A 34 -8.51 11.12 19.76
CA ASN A 34 -8.32 12.00 18.60
C ASN A 34 -9.59 12.06 17.72
N LEU A 35 -10.33 10.96 17.61
CA LEU A 35 -11.60 10.91 16.91
C LEU A 35 -12.71 11.64 17.69
N SER A 36 -12.63 11.66 19.02
CA SER A 36 -13.60 12.40 19.86
C SER A 36 -13.53 13.90 19.62
N LYS A 37 -12.36 14.44 19.23
CA LYS A 37 -12.27 15.85 18.81
C LYS A 37 -13.18 16.16 17.61
N LEU A 38 -13.33 15.23 16.67
CA LEU A 38 -14.25 15.40 15.54
C LEU A 38 -15.71 15.40 16.03
N THR A 39 -16.06 14.50 16.96
CA THR A 39 -17.42 14.40 17.49
C THR A 39 -17.78 15.66 18.28
N ASP A 40 -16.86 16.19 19.08
CA ASP A 40 -17.03 17.44 19.83
C ASP A 40 -17.22 18.63 18.91
N ILE A 41 -16.49 18.69 17.79
CA ILE A 41 -16.68 19.73 16.77
C ILE A 41 -18.08 19.60 16.15
N ALA A 42 -18.53 18.39 15.84
CA ALA A 42 -19.87 18.16 15.32
C ALA A 42 -20.95 18.61 16.32
N ASP A 43 -20.82 18.25 17.61
CA ASP A 43 -21.75 18.67 18.66
C ASP A 43 -21.84 20.19 18.78
N ARG A 44 -20.69 20.87 18.72
CA ARG A 44 -20.63 22.34 18.76
C ARG A 44 -21.28 23.00 17.54
N ILE A 45 -21.12 22.42 16.35
CA ILE A 45 -21.78 22.90 15.12
C ILE A 45 -23.30 22.78 15.27
N GLU A 46 -23.77 21.60 15.67
CA GLU A 46 -25.21 21.33 15.84
C GLU A 46 -25.84 22.26 16.87
N GLN A 47 -25.23 22.41 18.06
CA GLN A 47 -25.73 23.29 19.12
C GLN A 47 -25.77 24.76 18.70
N ARG A 48 -24.74 25.26 18.02
CA ARG A 48 -24.64 26.68 17.67
C ARG A 48 -25.66 27.08 16.60
N PHE A 49 -25.89 26.23 15.61
CA PHE A 49 -26.70 26.57 14.44
C PHE A 49 -28.08 25.91 14.44
N GLY A 50 -28.40 25.09 15.44
CA GLY A 50 -29.70 24.41 15.53
C GLY A 50 -29.93 23.39 14.42
N ILE A 51 -28.86 22.80 13.88
CA ILE A 51 -28.92 21.79 12.81
C ILE A 51 -28.54 20.41 13.33
N LYS A 52 -28.80 19.37 12.52
CA LYS A 52 -28.28 18.01 12.74
C LYS A 52 -27.37 17.61 11.59
N LEU A 53 -26.15 17.19 11.90
CA LEU A 53 -25.24 16.60 10.93
C LEU A 53 -25.58 15.12 10.77
N SER A 54 -25.88 14.68 9.55
CA SER A 54 -26.19 13.28 9.27
C SER A 54 -24.92 12.42 9.16
N ILE A 55 -23.78 13.02 8.85
CA ILE A 55 -22.51 12.30 8.65
C ILE A 55 -21.42 12.88 9.54
N ILE A 56 -20.81 12.02 10.35
CA ILE A 56 -19.56 12.30 11.06
C ILE A 56 -18.56 11.25 10.62
N SER A 57 -17.78 11.59 9.59
CA SER A 57 -16.85 10.70 8.91
C SER A 57 -15.49 10.69 9.60
N GLY A 58 -15.31 9.79 10.57
CA GLY A 58 -14.13 9.78 11.45
C GLY A 58 -12.97 8.91 11.02
N GLY A 59 -13.18 7.85 10.24
CA GLY A 59 -12.15 6.82 10.08
C GLY A 59 -11.96 6.29 8.68
N ASN A 60 -10.92 5.48 8.54
CA ASN A 60 -10.51 4.78 7.31
C ASN A 60 -10.08 3.34 7.65
N SER A 61 -9.36 2.65 6.77
CA SER A 61 -8.85 1.28 7.02
C SER A 61 -8.08 1.14 8.35
N SER A 62 -7.34 2.17 8.78
CA SER A 62 -6.61 2.21 10.07
C SER A 62 -7.51 2.33 11.30
N SER A 63 -8.80 2.59 11.11
CA SER A 63 -9.76 2.74 12.21
C SER A 63 -10.57 1.47 12.46
N LEU A 64 -10.37 0.42 11.66
CA LEU A 64 -11.13 -0.83 11.75
C LEU A 64 -10.92 -1.53 13.10
N TYR A 65 -9.70 -1.53 13.62
CA TYR A 65 -9.39 -2.14 14.92
C TYR A 65 -10.21 -1.52 16.06
N LEU A 66 -10.52 -0.21 16.00
CA LEU A 66 -11.37 0.46 16.99
C LEU A 66 -12.82 -0.02 16.96
N LEU A 67 -13.30 -0.52 15.81
CA LEU A 67 -14.62 -1.15 15.74
C LEU A 67 -14.59 -2.53 16.39
N GLU A 68 -13.55 -3.32 16.13
CA GLU A 68 -13.38 -4.66 16.70
C GLU A 68 -13.26 -4.61 18.23
N GLU A 69 -12.54 -3.61 18.75
CA GLU A 69 -12.35 -3.37 20.18
C GLU A 69 -13.55 -2.65 20.85
N GLY A 70 -14.54 -2.19 20.08
CA GLY A 70 -15.65 -1.39 20.60
C GLY A 70 -15.24 0.00 21.14
N ALA A 71 -14.08 0.51 20.71
CA ALA A 71 -13.49 1.78 21.16
C ALA A 71 -13.82 2.99 20.25
N MET A 72 -14.48 2.77 19.12
CA MET A 72 -14.92 3.83 18.21
C MET A 72 -15.90 4.80 18.91
N PRO A 73 -15.68 6.13 18.87
CA PRO A 73 -16.65 7.07 19.42
C PRO A 73 -18.02 6.90 18.76
N LYS A 74 -19.08 6.73 19.57
CA LYS A 74 -20.44 6.38 19.11
C LYS A 74 -21.04 7.30 18.05
N ARG A 75 -20.59 8.55 18.00
CA ARG A 75 -21.03 9.57 17.06
C ARG A 75 -20.41 9.40 15.67
N ILE A 76 -19.28 8.70 15.54
CA ILE A 76 -18.71 8.35 14.23
C ILE A 76 -19.63 7.33 13.58
N ASN A 77 -20.21 7.71 12.45
CA ASN A 77 -21.20 6.89 11.73
C ASN A 77 -20.82 6.64 10.27
N ASN A 78 -19.64 7.07 9.85
CA ASN A 78 -19.13 6.85 8.51
C ASN A 78 -17.61 6.59 8.53
N LEU A 79 -17.20 5.53 7.83
CA LEU A 79 -15.81 5.18 7.56
C LEU A 79 -15.57 5.19 6.05
N ARG A 80 -14.38 5.64 5.65
CA ARG A 80 -13.93 5.69 4.26
C ARG A 80 -12.79 4.68 4.07
N LEU A 81 -13.18 3.45 3.75
CA LEU A 81 -12.28 2.33 3.61
C LEU A 81 -11.66 2.30 2.20
N GLY A 82 -10.39 1.93 2.12
CA GLY A 82 -9.65 1.84 0.86
C GLY A 82 -8.82 0.56 0.84
N GLU A 83 -7.61 0.60 1.40
CA GLU A 83 -6.68 -0.54 1.46
C GLU A 83 -7.29 -1.81 2.05
N SER A 84 -8.15 -1.69 3.07
CA SER A 84 -8.87 -2.83 3.65
C SER A 84 -9.81 -3.55 2.69
N ILE A 85 -10.33 -2.84 1.68
CA ILE A 85 -11.18 -3.43 0.64
C ILE A 85 -10.34 -4.14 -0.42
N VAL A 86 -9.23 -3.53 -0.84
CA VAL A 86 -8.43 -4.02 -1.98
C VAL A 86 -7.38 -5.06 -1.58
N LEU A 87 -6.79 -4.93 -0.39
CA LEU A 87 -5.69 -5.79 0.07
C LEU A 87 -6.03 -6.55 1.35
N GLY A 88 -7.24 -6.39 1.88
CA GLY A 88 -7.64 -7.08 3.11
C GLY A 88 -6.80 -6.70 4.33
N ASN A 89 -6.08 -5.57 4.30
CA ASN A 89 -5.21 -5.15 5.40
C ASN A 89 -5.82 -4.01 6.21
N GLU A 90 -5.68 -4.09 7.54
CA GLU A 90 -5.84 -2.92 8.40
C GLU A 90 -4.52 -2.13 8.40
N THR A 91 -4.62 -0.81 8.27
CA THR A 91 -3.45 0.03 7.97
C THR A 91 -2.85 0.71 9.19
N ALA A 92 -3.37 0.47 10.39
CA ALA A 92 -2.80 1.02 11.62
C ALA A 92 -1.57 0.23 12.05
N HIS A 93 -1.62 -1.10 11.92
CA HIS A 93 -0.53 -1.98 12.31
C HIS A 93 -0.06 -2.91 11.17
N GLY A 94 -0.73 -2.87 10.00
CA GLY A 94 -0.34 -3.65 8.82
C GLY A 94 -0.78 -5.11 8.91
N ASN A 95 -1.73 -5.44 9.78
CA ASN A 95 -2.23 -6.80 9.91
C ASN A 95 -3.28 -7.11 8.84
N SER A 96 -3.37 -8.38 8.46
CA SER A 96 -4.47 -8.88 7.64
C SER A 96 -5.76 -8.96 8.45
N ILE A 97 -6.87 -8.53 7.84
CA ILE A 97 -8.21 -8.58 8.41
C ILE A 97 -8.72 -10.01 8.28
N LYS A 98 -9.22 -10.56 9.40
CA LYS A 98 -9.71 -11.94 9.44
C LYS A 98 -10.83 -12.17 8.42
N GLY A 99 -10.68 -13.22 7.61
CA GLY A 99 -11.68 -13.60 6.60
C GLY A 99 -11.57 -12.82 5.28
N THR A 100 -10.52 -12.03 5.11
CA THR A 100 -10.19 -11.36 3.83
C THR A 100 -8.98 -12.03 3.16
N PHE A 101 -8.71 -11.63 1.91
CA PHE A 101 -7.61 -12.13 1.09
C PHE A 101 -6.67 -10.98 0.75
N TYR A 102 -5.36 -11.24 0.80
CA TYR A 102 -4.31 -10.25 0.50
C TYR A 102 -3.70 -10.45 -0.90
N ASP A 103 -4.07 -11.53 -1.59
CA ASP A 103 -3.50 -11.97 -2.87
C ASP A 103 -4.47 -11.81 -4.06
N CYS A 104 -5.51 -10.98 -3.89
CA CYS A 104 -6.49 -10.64 -4.94
C CYS A 104 -5.83 -9.96 -6.16
N PHE A 105 -4.70 -9.28 -5.96
CA PHE A 105 -3.90 -8.67 -7.01
C PHE A 105 -2.58 -9.41 -7.13
N THR A 106 -2.22 -9.78 -8.36
CA THR A 106 -0.96 -10.43 -8.68
C THR A 106 -0.23 -9.62 -9.73
N PHE A 107 1.02 -9.27 -9.46
CA PHE A 107 1.91 -8.68 -10.45
C PHE A 107 2.67 -9.80 -11.14
N CYS A 108 2.71 -9.76 -12.46
CA CYS A 108 3.33 -10.79 -13.29
C CYS A 108 4.41 -10.15 -14.14
N ALA A 109 5.61 -10.74 -14.16
CA ALA A 109 6.70 -10.31 -15.02
C ALA A 109 7.42 -11.50 -15.65
N GLU A 110 7.77 -11.36 -16.93
CA GLU A 110 8.44 -12.40 -17.71
C GLU A 110 9.95 -12.39 -17.49
N ILE A 111 10.57 -13.58 -17.39
CA ILE A 111 12.02 -13.75 -17.39
C ILE A 111 12.57 -13.57 -18.81
N ILE A 112 13.40 -12.54 -19.01
CA ILE A 112 14.04 -12.26 -20.30
C ILE A 112 15.53 -12.63 -20.36
N GLU A 113 16.19 -12.80 -19.21
CA GLU A 113 17.55 -13.36 -19.13
C GLU A 113 17.65 -14.27 -17.90
N LEU A 114 18.37 -15.37 -18.03
CA LEU A 114 18.64 -16.30 -16.92
C LEU A 114 20.08 -16.80 -17.02
N LYS A 115 20.90 -16.55 -15.99
CA LYS A 115 22.31 -16.96 -15.96
C LYS A 115 22.81 -17.30 -14.57
N GLU A 116 23.74 -18.24 -14.51
CA GLU A 116 24.56 -18.46 -13.32
C GLU A 116 25.64 -17.38 -13.21
N LYS A 117 25.70 -16.73 -12.05
CA LYS A 117 26.69 -15.67 -11.74
C LYS A 117 27.16 -15.81 -10.30
N GLN A 118 28.35 -15.31 -10.01
CA GLN A 118 28.81 -15.13 -8.64
C GLN A 118 27.90 -14.13 -7.92
N SER A 119 27.61 -14.42 -6.65
CA SER A 119 26.76 -13.58 -5.81
C SER A 119 27.38 -12.19 -5.53
N VAL A 120 28.71 -12.13 -5.43
CA VAL A 120 29.47 -10.89 -5.26
C VAL A 120 29.96 -10.38 -6.63
N PRO A 121 29.89 -9.06 -6.90
CA PRO A 121 30.44 -8.49 -8.12
C PRO A 121 31.96 -8.72 -8.23
N ILE A 122 32.44 -8.94 -9.46
CA ILE A 122 33.87 -9.00 -9.76
C ILE A 122 34.34 -7.59 -10.11
N GLY A 123 35.26 -7.02 -9.31
CA GLY A 123 35.86 -5.71 -9.55
C GLY A 123 35.78 -4.76 -8.35
N GLU A 124 36.17 -3.50 -8.57
CA GLU A 124 36.07 -2.44 -7.56
C GLU A 124 34.61 -1.96 -7.41
N ILE A 125 34.12 -1.91 -6.17
CA ILE A 125 32.72 -1.52 -5.88
C ILE A 125 32.65 0.01 -5.77
N GLY A 126 32.00 0.63 -6.75
CA GLY A 126 31.67 2.05 -6.75
C GLY A 126 30.35 2.39 -6.02
N VAL A 127 29.78 3.55 -6.33
CA VAL A 127 28.42 3.94 -5.90
C VAL A 127 27.39 3.50 -6.95
N ASP A 128 26.19 3.12 -6.52
CA ASP A 128 25.09 2.82 -7.43
C ASP A 128 24.49 4.09 -8.07
N ALA A 129 23.53 3.91 -8.98
CA ALA A 129 22.87 5.02 -9.69
C ALA A 129 22.09 5.98 -8.78
N PHE A 130 21.91 5.64 -7.50
CA PHE A 130 21.21 6.43 -6.49
C PHE A 130 22.17 6.93 -5.39
N GLY A 131 23.48 6.73 -5.56
CA GLY A 131 24.52 7.21 -4.65
C GLY A 131 24.79 6.31 -3.44
N ASN A 132 24.23 5.11 -3.38
CA ASN A 132 24.48 4.18 -2.27
C ASN A 132 25.78 3.38 -2.50
N LYS A 133 26.46 2.99 -1.41
CA LYS A 133 27.54 1.99 -1.44
C LYS A 133 26.99 0.63 -1.05
N PRO A 134 26.75 -0.29 -2.00
CA PRO A 134 26.16 -1.58 -1.69
C PRO A 134 27.17 -2.51 -0.99
N THR A 135 26.68 -3.27 -0.02
CA THR A 135 27.39 -4.41 0.57
C THR A 135 26.75 -5.70 0.08
N TYR A 136 27.57 -6.70 -0.25
CA TYR A 136 27.11 -7.99 -0.77
C TYR A 136 27.51 -9.12 0.17
N VAL A 137 26.57 -10.02 0.46
CA VAL A 137 26.83 -11.27 1.16
C VAL A 137 27.19 -12.33 0.13
N ASP A 138 28.33 -12.98 0.28
CA ASP A 138 28.72 -14.08 -0.61
C ASP A 138 27.87 -15.32 -0.32
N ARG A 139 27.18 -15.78 -1.36
CA ARG A 139 26.32 -16.98 -1.41
C ARG A 139 26.78 -17.97 -2.48
N GLY A 140 28.00 -17.81 -3.01
CA GLY A 140 28.53 -18.65 -4.08
C GLY A 140 27.93 -18.35 -5.46
N ILE A 141 27.79 -19.39 -6.29
CA ILE A 141 27.19 -19.32 -7.62
C ILE A 141 25.66 -19.35 -7.47
N ARG A 142 24.99 -18.38 -8.11
CA ARG A 142 23.54 -18.19 -8.04
C ARG A 142 22.94 -18.10 -9.43
N LYS A 143 21.77 -18.70 -9.63
CA LYS A 143 20.93 -18.59 -10.83
C LYS A 143 20.13 -17.28 -10.73
N ARG A 144 20.56 -16.26 -11.49
CA ARG A 144 19.93 -14.92 -11.52
C ARG A 144 19.06 -14.76 -12.75
N ALA A 145 17.84 -14.31 -12.55
CA ALA A 145 16.92 -13.94 -13.62
C ALA A 145 16.78 -12.42 -13.72
N ILE A 146 16.60 -11.92 -14.96
CA ILE A 146 16.19 -10.54 -15.24
C ILE A 146 14.75 -10.60 -15.72
N LEU A 147 13.89 -9.81 -15.09
CA LEU A 147 12.49 -9.66 -15.46
C LEU A 147 12.28 -8.43 -16.34
N ALA A 148 11.34 -8.52 -17.28
CA ALA A 148 10.87 -7.42 -18.13
C ALA A 148 9.94 -6.45 -17.37
N ALA A 149 10.39 -6.00 -16.19
CA ALA A 149 9.73 -4.99 -15.39
C ALA A 149 10.75 -4.35 -14.45
N GLY A 150 10.69 -3.03 -14.28
CA GLY A 150 11.55 -2.28 -13.37
C GLY A 150 10.79 -1.26 -12.52
N ARG A 151 11.52 -0.25 -12.04
CA ARG A 151 10.99 0.82 -11.18
C ARG A 151 9.98 1.73 -11.89
N GLN A 152 9.95 1.76 -13.22
CA GLN A 152 8.92 2.49 -13.97
C GLN A 152 7.57 1.79 -13.92
N ASP A 153 7.56 0.46 -13.83
CA ASP A 153 6.35 -0.36 -13.88
C ASP A 153 5.75 -0.56 -12.48
N VAL A 154 6.61 -0.81 -11.50
CA VAL A 154 6.22 -1.23 -10.15
C VAL A 154 7.21 -0.76 -9.11
N ARG A 155 6.78 -0.64 -7.85
CA ARG A 155 7.67 -0.45 -6.71
C ARG A 155 8.21 -1.81 -6.25
N PRO A 156 9.48 -2.19 -6.53
CA PRO A 156 9.98 -3.52 -6.23
C PRO A 156 9.98 -3.83 -4.72
N ASP A 157 10.21 -2.79 -3.90
CA ASP A 157 10.25 -2.90 -2.44
C ASP A 157 8.88 -3.25 -1.84
N GLY A 158 7.80 -3.10 -2.62
CA GLY A 158 6.44 -3.47 -2.24
C GLY A 158 5.97 -4.80 -2.85
N LEU A 159 6.88 -5.59 -3.41
CA LEU A 159 6.56 -6.90 -3.97
C LEU A 159 7.01 -8.03 -3.03
N SER A 160 6.22 -9.08 -2.99
CA SER A 160 6.60 -10.35 -2.36
C SER A 160 6.41 -11.47 -3.38
N PRO A 161 7.45 -12.24 -3.74
CA PRO A 161 7.31 -13.36 -4.66
C PRO A 161 6.31 -14.39 -4.11
N LYS A 162 5.50 -14.98 -4.98
CA LYS A 162 4.64 -16.13 -4.59
C LYS A 162 5.43 -17.42 -4.36
N ASP A 163 6.65 -17.48 -4.87
CA ASP A 163 7.64 -18.50 -4.55
C ASP A 163 8.60 -17.93 -3.51
N ASP A 164 8.43 -18.33 -2.25
CA ASP A 164 9.18 -17.81 -1.10
C ASP A 164 10.70 -18.06 -1.18
N ALA A 165 11.16 -18.95 -2.07
CA ALA A 165 12.58 -19.18 -2.29
C ALA A 165 13.24 -18.12 -3.19
N ILE A 166 12.44 -17.29 -3.88
CA ILE A 166 12.93 -16.22 -4.74
C ILE A 166 13.35 -15.00 -3.90
N ILE A 167 14.46 -14.39 -4.29
CA ILE A 167 14.96 -13.18 -3.64
C ILE A 167 15.04 -12.05 -4.65
N ILE A 168 14.33 -10.95 -4.39
CA ILE A 168 14.47 -9.72 -5.18
C ILE A 168 15.79 -9.06 -4.81
N LEU A 169 16.72 -8.99 -5.76
CA LEU A 169 18.05 -8.40 -5.54
C LEU A 169 18.06 -6.88 -5.79
N GLY A 170 17.19 -6.40 -6.66
CA GLY A 170 17.05 -4.97 -6.98
C GLY A 170 16.43 -4.74 -8.35
N ALA A 171 16.29 -3.48 -8.74
CA ALA A 171 15.77 -3.10 -10.04
C ALA A 171 16.36 -1.77 -10.55
N SER A 172 16.52 -1.67 -11.87
CA SER A 172 16.76 -0.44 -12.62
C SER A 172 15.41 0.20 -13.02
N SER A 173 15.42 1.14 -13.98
CA SER A 173 14.20 1.72 -14.56
C SER A 173 13.30 0.66 -15.18
N ASP A 174 13.86 -0.23 -15.99
CA ASP A 174 13.09 -1.11 -16.90
C ASP A 174 13.22 -2.59 -16.54
N HIS A 175 14.12 -2.94 -15.61
CA HIS A 175 14.44 -4.34 -15.32
C HIS A 175 14.59 -4.61 -13.82
N MET A 176 14.16 -5.80 -13.39
CA MET A 176 14.28 -6.30 -12.04
C MET A 176 15.13 -7.55 -12.04
N ILE A 177 16.03 -7.66 -11.07
CA ILE A 177 16.92 -8.79 -10.92
C ILE A 177 16.44 -9.60 -9.72
N ILE A 178 16.21 -10.90 -9.95
CA ILE A 178 15.85 -11.85 -8.92
C ILE A 178 16.85 -13.01 -8.88
N ASP A 179 16.99 -13.62 -7.71
CA ASP A 179 17.71 -14.87 -7.49
C ASP A 179 16.68 -16.00 -7.37
N VAL A 180 16.79 -17.01 -8.23
CA VAL A 180 15.87 -18.17 -8.27
C VAL A 180 16.57 -19.48 -7.91
N THR A 181 17.79 -19.40 -7.36
CA THR A 181 18.66 -20.58 -7.16
C THR A 181 18.05 -21.64 -6.26
N ASP A 182 17.38 -21.19 -5.18
CA ASP A 182 16.87 -22.09 -4.14
C ASP A 182 15.41 -22.51 -4.40
N SER A 183 14.82 -22.07 -5.52
CA SER A 183 13.48 -22.48 -5.92
C SER A 183 13.45 -23.95 -6.34
N CYS A 184 12.38 -24.65 -5.95
CA CYS A 184 12.09 -25.99 -6.45
C CYS A 184 11.61 -25.99 -7.90
N ARG A 185 11.20 -24.83 -8.44
CA ARG A 185 10.78 -24.66 -9.83
C ARG A 185 11.99 -24.41 -10.72
N ASP A 186 12.12 -25.20 -11.78
CA ASP A 186 13.15 -24.95 -12.79
C ASP A 186 12.69 -23.87 -13.78
N TYR A 187 13.01 -22.62 -13.44
CA TYR A 187 12.71 -21.47 -14.29
C TYR A 187 13.51 -21.48 -15.59
N SER A 188 12.86 -21.05 -16.67
CA SER A 188 13.41 -20.83 -18.01
C SER A 188 13.12 -19.41 -18.52
N ILE A 189 13.82 -18.99 -19.57
CA ILE A 189 13.50 -17.73 -20.28
C ILE A 189 12.09 -17.85 -20.86
N GLY A 190 11.28 -16.80 -20.71
CA GLY A 190 9.87 -16.76 -21.08
C GLY A 190 8.90 -17.19 -19.98
N ASP A 191 9.39 -17.73 -18.85
CA ASP A 191 8.53 -18.02 -17.70
C ASP A 191 8.04 -16.74 -17.02
N ILE A 192 6.81 -16.79 -16.52
CA ILE A 192 6.23 -15.73 -15.68
C ILE A 192 6.55 -15.99 -14.21
N VAL A 193 7.03 -14.94 -13.54
CA VAL A 193 7.16 -14.86 -12.08
C VAL A 193 6.04 -14.00 -11.53
N GLU A 194 5.38 -14.49 -10.49
CA GLU A 194 4.22 -13.86 -9.87
C GLU A 194 4.56 -13.32 -8.49
N PHE A 195 4.03 -12.14 -8.18
CA PHE A 195 4.24 -11.44 -6.92
C PHE A 195 2.90 -10.97 -6.35
N THR A 196 2.76 -11.02 -5.02
CA THR A 196 1.77 -10.20 -4.32
C THR A 196 2.29 -8.76 -4.19
N LEU A 197 1.38 -7.82 -3.97
CA LEU A 197 1.68 -6.39 -3.88
C LEU A 197 1.23 -5.82 -2.55
N ASP A 198 2.04 -4.93 -1.99
CA ASP A 198 1.57 -3.98 -0.99
C ASP A 198 0.79 -2.82 -1.63
N TYR A 199 0.23 -1.93 -0.79
CA TYR A 199 -0.56 -0.81 -1.28
C TYR A 199 0.18 0.14 -2.22
N GLY A 200 1.47 0.41 -1.95
CA GLY A 200 2.24 1.32 -2.79
C GLY A 200 2.59 0.72 -4.14
N ALA A 201 2.92 -0.57 -4.19
CA ALA A 201 3.13 -1.29 -5.42
C ALA A 201 1.82 -1.42 -6.23
N LEU A 202 0.69 -1.69 -5.56
CA LEU A 202 -0.63 -1.75 -6.20
C LEU A 202 -1.04 -0.38 -6.77
N LEU A 203 -0.83 0.71 -6.02
CA LEU A 203 -1.10 2.07 -6.50
C LEU A 203 -0.31 2.37 -7.78
N LEU A 204 1.01 2.14 -7.75
CA LEU A 204 1.88 2.48 -8.89
C LEU A 204 1.49 1.66 -10.13
N THR A 205 1.37 0.34 -10.00
CA THR A 205 1.00 -0.56 -11.11
C THR A 205 -0.38 -0.26 -11.68
N SER A 206 -1.36 0.05 -10.81
CA SER A 206 -2.72 0.41 -11.24
C SER A 206 -2.75 1.69 -12.07
N THR A 207 -1.85 2.63 -11.79
CA THR A 207 -1.77 3.93 -12.49
C THR A 207 -0.76 3.97 -13.63
N SER A 208 0.14 2.99 -13.74
CA SER A 208 1.19 2.97 -14.77
C SER A 208 0.63 2.59 -16.14
N GLU A 209 0.82 3.42 -17.17
CA GLU A 209 0.40 3.09 -18.54
C GLU A 209 1.20 1.92 -19.16
N TYR A 210 2.34 1.57 -18.57
CA TYR A 210 3.23 0.49 -19.03
C TYR A 210 2.82 -0.90 -18.52
N VAL A 211 1.93 -0.95 -17.53
CA VAL A 211 1.43 -2.22 -16.97
C VAL A 211 0.06 -2.53 -17.55
N GLU A 212 -0.08 -3.68 -18.21
CA GLU A 212 -1.36 -4.20 -18.67
C GLU A 212 -2.21 -4.66 -17.47
N LYS A 213 -3.51 -4.34 -17.48
CA LYS A 213 -4.47 -4.78 -16.45
C LYS A 213 -5.42 -5.79 -17.04
N VAL A 214 -5.38 -7.00 -16.51
CA VAL A 214 -6.28 -8.09 -16.89
C VAL A 214 -7.27 -8.33 -15.76
N ILE A 215 -8.57 -8.20 -16.06
CA ILE A 215 -9.66 -8.53 -15.14
C ILE A 215 -10.22 -9.89 -15.55
N LYS A 216 -10.22 -10.85 -14.61
CA LYS A 216 -10.75 -12.20 -14.83
C LYS A 216 -12.21 -12.30 -14.40
#